data_AF-A0A349B743-F1
#
_entry.id   AF-A0A349B743-F1
#
_cell.length_a   1.000
_cell.length_b   1.000
_cell.length_c   1.000
_cell.angle_alpha   90.00
_cell.angle_beta   90.00
_cell.angle_gamma   90.00
#
_symmetry.space_group_name_H-M   'P 1'
#
loop_
_entity.id
_entity.type
_entity.pdbx_description
1 polymer ?
#
loop_
_entity_poly.entity_id
_entity_poly.type
_entity_poly.pdbx_seq_one_letter_code
_entity_poly.pdbx_strand_id
1 'polypeptide(L)'
;MADTWLLSLGLRPGAEIRFRREPGERWLPGKVMGRETDGSVDLRDARGRSRAIPVEQIEVAERGPRGGRIWTPLTEIVARTEQLDLFGDS
;
A
#
# COMPACT_ATOMS: atom_id res chain seq x y z
N MET A 1 6.02 12.76 -12.18
CA MET A 1 7.04 11.88 -11.56
C MET A 1 6.30 10.89 -10.69
N ALA A 2 6.52 9.58 -10.88
CA ALA A 2 6.07 8.62 -9.88
C ALA A 2 6.82 8.92 -8.58
N ASP A 3 6.10 8.93 -7.47
CA ASP A 3 6.71 9.17 -6.16
C ASP A 3 7.66 8.00 -5.86
N THR A 4 8.97 8.28 -5.86
CA THR A 4 10.03 7.28 -5.69
C THR A 4 9.89 6.52 -4.38
N TRP A 5 9.33 7.16 -3.33
CA TRP A 5 9.11 6.49 -2.05
C TRP A 5 7.94 5.51 -2.11
N LEU A 6 6.86 5.84 -2.83
CA LEU A 6 5.79 4.85 -3.04
C LEU A 6 6.31 3.64 -3.80
N LEU A 7 7.17 3.87 -4.80
CA LEU A 7 7.76 2.78 -5.56
C LEU A 7 8.64 1.86 -4.69
N SER A 8 9.42 2.42 -3.76
CA SER A 8 10.21 1.59 -2.82
C SER A 8 9.34 0.76 -1.87
N LEU A 9 8.08 1.14 -1.66
CA LEU A 9 7.11 0.34 -0.92
C LEU A 9 6.35 -0.68 -1.80
N GLY A 10 6.70 -0.80 -3.08
CA GLY A 10 5.95 -1.59 -4.06
C GLY A 10 4.57 -0.99 -4.41
N LEU A 11 4.33 0.28 -4.08
CA LEU A 11 3.08 0.98 -4.36
C LEU A 11 3.15 1.82 -5.64
N ARG A 12 1.97 2.11 -6.18
CA ARG A 12 1.79 3.09 -7.25
C ARG A 12 0.66 4.05 -6.87
N PRO A 13 0.74 5.35 -7.24
CA PRO A 13 -0.40 6.25 -7.13
C PRO A 13 -1.64 5.65 -7.81
N GLY A 14 -2.77 5.70 -7.11
CA GLY A 14 -4.04 5.14 -7.55
C GLY A 14 -4.23 3.63 -7.28
N ALA A 15 -3.23 2.93 -6.72
CA ALA A 15 -3.37 1.52 -6.35
C ALA A 15 -4.58 1.30 -5.42
N GLU A 16 -5.35 0.25 -5.70
CA GLU A 16 -6.47 -0.15 -4.85
C GLU A 16 -5.95 -0.77 -3.55
N ILE A 17 -6.45 -0.24 -2.43
CA ILE A 17 -6.06 -0.69 -1.11
C ILE A 17 -7.29 -0.87 -0.22
N ARG A 18 -7.09 -1.53 0.91
CA ARG A 18 -7.95 -1.40 2.07
C ARG A 18 -7.11 -1.00 3.28
N PHE A 19 -7.71 -0.27 4.19
CA PHE A 19 -7.04 0.23 5.40
C PHE A 19 -7.94 0.11 6.63
N ARG A 20 -7.34 0.12 7.80
CA ARG A 20 -8.03 0.31 9.09
C ARG A 20 -7.37 1.47 9.84
N ARG A 21 -8.07 2.11 10.77
CA ARG A 21 -7.50 3.25 11.52
C ARG A 21 -6.77 2.81 12.77
N GLU A 22 -7.31 1.76 13.38
CA GLU A 22 -6.80 1.14 14.59
C GLU A 22 -6.74 -0.40 14.38
N PRO A 23 -5.85 -1.11 15.08
CA PRO A 23 -5.88 -2.56 15.14
C PRO A 23 -7.25 -3.08 15.61
N GLY A 24 -7.82 -4.05 14.88
CA GLY A 24 -9.13 -4.62 15.19
C GLY A 24 -10.33 -3.88 14.61
N GLU A 25 -10.15 -2.67 14.05
CA GLU A 25 -11.21 -2.02 13.29
C GLU A 25 -11.48 -2.72 11.95
N ARG A 26 -12.66 -2.44 11.40
CA ARG A 26 -13.03 -2.92 10.06
C ARG A 26 -12.12 -2.33 8.99
N TRP A 27 -11.85 -3.15 7.98
CA TRP A 27 -11.21 -2.70 6.76
C TRP A 27 -12.14 -1.79 5.93
N LEU A 28 -11.59 -0.69 5.45
CA LEU A 28 -12.23 0.29 4.61
C LEU A 28 -11.52 0.37 3.26
N PRO A 29 -12.24 0.44 2.14
CA PRO A 29 -11.62 0.58 0.83
C PRO A 29 -11.06 2.00 0.62
N GLY A 30 -9.98 2.09 -0.16
CA GLY A 30 -9.39 3.36 -0.56
C GLY A 30 -8.43 3.22 -1.74
N LYS A 31 -7.76 4.34 -2.06
CA LYS A 31 -6.72 4.41 -3.10
C LYS A 31 -5.50 5.17 -2.59
N VAL A 32 -4.32 4.73 -3.00
CA VAL A 32 -3.06 5.44 -2.71
C VAL A 32 -3.03 6.78 -3.44
N MET A 33 -2.68 7.83 -2.70
CA MET A 33 -2.50 9.17 -3.25
C MET A 33 -1.03 9.59 -3.24
N GLY A 34 -0.33 9.33 -2.14
CA GLY A 34 1.03 9.85 -1.93
C GLY A 34 1.66 9.41 -0.63
N ARG A 35 2.71 10.14 -0.25
CA ARG A 35 3.45 10.01 0.99
C ARG A 35 3.15 11.17 1.94
N GLU A 36 3.05 10.87 3.23
CA GLU A 36 3.13 11.86 4.29
C GLU A 36 4.54 11.94 4.90
N THR A 37 4.86 13.09 5.50
CA THR A 37 6.22 13.37 6.00
C THR A 37 6.63 12.44 7.15
N ASP A 38 5.65 11.95 7.92
CA ASP A 38 5.83 11.03 9.04
C ASP A 38 6.05 9.57 8.62
N GLY A 39 6.04 9.27 7.32
CA GLY A 39 6.20 7.92 6.78
C GLY A 39 4.90 7.14 6.66
N SER A 40 3.76 7.74 6.97
CA SER A 40 2.46 7.19 6.64
C SER A 40 2.12 7.39 5.15
N VAL A 41 1.17 6.60 4.64
CA VAL A 41 0.69 6.70 3.27
C VAL A 41 -0.54 7.61 3.24
N ASP A 42 -0.55 8.61 2.35
CA ASP A 42 -1.76 9.38 2.05
C ASP A 42 -2.69 8.57 1.17
N LEU A 43 -3.93 8.41 1.61
CA LEU A 43 -4.96 7.60 1.00
C LEU A 43 -6.24 8.39 0.82
N ARG A 44 -7.00 8.09 -0.24
CA ARG A 44 -8.36 8.58 -0.42
C ARG A 44 -9.37 7.48 -0.15
N ASP A 45 -10.23 7.68 0.85
CA ASP A 45 -11.29 6.74 1.19
C ASP A 45 -12.41 6.73 0.12
N ALA A 46 -13.31 5.75 0.18
CA ALA A 46 -14.45 5.66 -0.74
C ALA A 46 -15.44 6.84 -0.67
N ARG A 47 -15.36 7.70 0.37
CA ARG A 47 -16.13 8.95 0.48
C ARG A 47 -15.34 10.16 -0.02
N GLY A 48 -14.17 9.94 -0.61
CA GLY A 48 -13.32 10.98 -1.17
C GLY A 48 -12.53 11.79 -0.12
N ARG A 49 -12.39 11.30 1.12
CA ARG A 49 -11.62 11.98 2.18
C ARG A 49 -10.19 11.49 2.24
N SER A 50 -9.24 12.41 2.42
CA SER A 50 -7.82 12.09 2.64
C SER A 50 -7.59 11.50 4.04
N ARG A 51 -6.65 10.56 4.13
CA ARG A 51 -6.30 9.80 5.33
C ARG A 51 -4.81 9.46 5.30
N ALA A 52 -4.10 9.82 6.35
CA ALA A 52 -2.77 9.33 6.64
C ALA A 52 -2.89 8.00 7.41
N ILE A 53 -2.38 6.89 6.86
CA ILE A 53 -2.46 5.57 7.49
C ILE A 53 -1.06 4.92 7.55
N PRO A 54 -0.65 4.35 8.71
CA PRO A 54 0.58 3.59 8.83
C PRO A 54 0.62 2.35 7.93
N VAL A 55 1.81 1.96 7.49
CA VAL A 55 2.01 0.84 6.55
C VAL A 55 1.46 -0.49 7.06
N GLU A 56 1.50 -0.70 8.39
CA GLU A 56 1.03 -1.93 9.06
C GLU A 56 -0.50 -2.06 9.07
N GLN A 57 -1.21 -0.98 8.71
CA GLN A 57 -2.66 -0.92 8.68
C GLN A 57 -3.22 -0.85 7.26
N ILE A 58 -2.39 -1.20 6.25
CA ILE A 58 -2.74 -1.18 4.83
C ILE A 58 -2.57 -2.57 4.24
N GLU A 59 -3.54 -2.96 3.42
CA GLU A 59 -3.41 -4.09 2.52
C GLU A 59 -3.70 -3.64 1.09
N VAL A 60 -2.94 -4.21 0.15
CA VAL A 60 -2.98 -3.85 -1.27
C VAL A 60 -3.73 -4.94 -2.04
N ALA A 61 -4.55 -4.52 -3.01
CA ALA A 61 -5.19 -5.44 -3.93
C ALA A 61 -4.16 -6.00 -4.92
N GLU A 62 -3.90 -7.30 -4.86
CA GLU A 62 -3.10 -8.02 -5.85
C GLU A 62 -3.99 -8.97 -6.67
N ARG A 63 -3.53 -9.31 -7.87
CA ARG A 63 -4.11 -10.44 -8.62
C ARG A 63 -3.48 -11.72 -8.12
N GLY A 64 -4.29 -12.60 -7.55
CA GLY A 64 -3.86 -13.92 -7.12
C GLY A 64 -3.57 -14.86 -8.30
N PRO A 65 -2.97 -16.04 -8.05
CA PRO A 65 -2.53 -16.97 -9.09
C PRO A 65 -3.64 -17.45 -10.04
N ARG A 66 -4.89 -17.41 -9.59
CA ARG A 66 -6.08 -17.80 -10.37
C ARG A 66 -6.87 -16.59 -10.90
N GLY A 67 -6.26 -15.40 -10.93
CA GLY A 67 -6.86 -14.17 -11.46
C GLY A 67 -7.82 -13.43 -10.52
N GLY A 68 -8.21 -14.04 -9.39
CA GLY A 68 -9.02 -13.39 -8.36
C GLY A 68 -8.27 -12.30 -7.60
N ARG A 69 -8.98 -11.33 -7.02
CA ARG A 69 -8.38 -10.33 -6.13
C ARG A 69 -8.05 -10.95 -4.78
N ILE A 70 -6.82 -10.77 -4.34
CA ILE A 70 -6.36 -11.04 -2.98
C ILE A 70 -5.96 -9.73 -2.32
N TRP A 71 -5.98 -9.70 -0.99
CA TRP A 71 -5.49 -8.58 -0.21
C TRP A 71 -4.22 -9.01 0.51
N THR A 72 -3.12 -8.32 0.24
CA THR A 72 -1.80 -8.64 0.78
C THR A 72 -1.34 -7.50 1.69
N PRO A 73 -0.86 -7.78 2.90
CA PRO A 73 -0.28 -6.76 3.78
C PRO A 73 0.79 -5.95 3.06
N LEU A 74 0.75 -4.62 3.19
CA LEU A 74 1.76 -3.77 2.57
C LEU A 74 3.16 -4.10 3.08
N THR A 75 3.31 -4.47 4.34
CA THR A 75 4.58 -4.91 4.93
C THR A 75 5.18 -6.13 4.22
N GLU A 76 4.36 -7.07 3.74
CA GLU A 76 4.84 -8.22 2.96
C GLU A 76 5.28 -7.81 1.55
N ILE A 77 4.61 -6.83 0.95
CA ILE A 77 4.98 -6.27 -0.36
C ILE A 77 6.30 -5.50 -0.26
N VAL A 78 6.49 -4.72 0.80
CA VAL A 78 7.73 -4.01 1.08
C VAL A 78 8.88 -5.01 1.21
N ALA A 79 8.74 -6.03 2.04
CA ALA A 79 9.76 -7.07 2.21
C ALA A 79 10.11 -7.78 0.88
N ARG A 80 9.10 -8.07 0.03
CA ARG A 80 9.32 -8.65 -1.30
C ARG A 80 10.10 -7.70 -2.22
N THR A 81 9.80 -6.40 -2.14
CA THR A 81 10.45 -5.37 -2.97
C THR A 81 11.90 -5.18 -2.55
N GLU A 82 12.16 -5.05 -1.24
CA GLU A 82 13.51 -4.99 -0.68
C GLU A 82 14.35 -6.22 -1.07
N GLN A 83 13.74 -7.42 -1.06
CA GLN A 83 14.41 -8.63 -1.51
C GLN A 83 14.78 -8.57 -3.01
N LEU A 84 13.89 -8.07 -3.88
CA LEU A 84 14.18 -7.94 -5.31
C LEU A 84 15.31 -6.94 -5.57
N ASP A 85 15.32 -5.81 -4.86
CA ASP A 85 16.36 -4.79 -4.98
C ASP A 85 17.75 -5.36 -4.60
N LEU A 86 17.82 -6.21 -3.57
CA LEU A 86 19.07 -6.85 -3.14
C LEU A 86 19.69 -7.78 -4.20
N PHE A 87 18.87 -8.44 -5.03
CA PHE A 87 19.34 -9.41 -6.04
C PHE A 87 19.46 -8.82 -7.44
N GLY A 88 18.98 -7.59 -7.68
CA GLY A 88 18.99 -6.93 -9.00
C GLY A 88 20.30 -6.22 -9.36
N ASP A 89 21.21 -6.04 -8.41
CA ASP A 89 22.43 -5.23 -8.52
C ASP A 89 23.70 -6.03 -8.86
N SER A 90 23.59 -7.21 -9.49
CA SER A 90 24.73 -8.08 -9.88
C SER A 90 25.24 -7.87 -11.30
#